data_AF-A0A0V1KWX0-F1
#
_entry.id   AF-A0A0V1KWX0-F1
#
_cell.length_a   1.000
_cell.length_b   1.000
_cell.length_c   1.000
_cell.angle_alpha   90.00
_cell.angle_beta   90.00
_cell.angle_gamma   90.00
#
_symmetry.space_group_name_H-M   'P 1'
#
loop_
_entity.id
_entity.type
_entity.pdbx_description
1 polymer ?
#
loop_
_entity_poly.entity_id
_entity_poly.type
_entity_poly.pdbx_seq_one_letter_code
_entity_poly.pdbx_strand_id
1 'polypeptide(L)'
;MARNKEYFADFVTFAQPVNVEVGNGDAVPAYGRSTVNFKYVPKLGLNLFSIGKAADNGFNFTAFRKNGRVKLSGIRSLNGIYKLHVRVCIPEKPAYVHLNAVDFSLQLWHERLYHQNKRHVRQVLNNHGIKVYAQEEFCTGCVYGKHHRESFHSRKYRPRAPGKLIHADLRGPMHVTSLGGSKYFLVF
;
A
#
# COMPACT_ATOMS: atom_id res chain seq x y z
N MET A 1 -5.84 17.76 12.59
CA MET A 1 -6.39 18.93 13.33
C MET A 1 -7.84 19.10 12.94
N ALA A 2 -8.77 18.89 13.88
CA ALA A 2 -10.20 19.05 13.62
C ALA A 2 -10.59 20.52 13.84
N ARG A 3 -11.24 21.14 12.86
CA ARG A 3 -11.72 22.54 12.96
C ARG A 3 -12.98 22.68 13.81
N ASN A 4 -13.71 21.58 14.05
CA ASN A 4 -14.93 21.60 14.83
C ASN A 4 -14.65 21.32 16.31
N LYS A 5 -14.91 22.32 17.15
CA LYS A 5 -14.68 22.26 18.61
C LYS A 5 -15.66 21.32 19.32
N GLU A 6 -16.79 20.99 18.70
CA GLU A 6 -17.84 20.14 19.28
C GLU A 6 -17.45 18.65 19.37
N TYR A 7 -16.35 18.24 18.71
CA TYR A 7 -15.85 16.87 18.75
C TYR A 7 -14.99 16.54 19.97
N PHE A 8 -14.78 17.52 20.84
CA PHE A 8 -13.85 17.50 21.96
C PHE A 8 -14.65 17.58 23.27
N ALA A 9 -14.40 16.67 24.21
CA ALA A 9 -15.20 16.59 25.44
C ALA A 9 -14.82 17.67 26.47
N ASP A 10 -13.59 18.17 26.41
CA ASP A 10 -12.92 18.97 27.44
C ASP A 10 -11.86 19.89 26.81
N PHE A 11 -12.23 20.63 25.77
CA PHE A 11 -11.28 21.49 25.05
C PHE A 11 -10.78 22.67 25.89
N VAL A 12 -9.47 22.70 26.13
CA VAL A 12 -8.75 23.78 26.81
C VAL A 12 -7.92 24.55 25.80
N THR A 13 -8.21 25.85 25.64
CA THR A 13 -7.44 26.74 24.76
C THR A 13 -6.12 27.12 25.44
N PHE A 14 -5.04 27.20 24.67
CA PHE A 14 -3.76 27.71 25.18
C PHE A 14 -3.73 29.25 25.17
N ALA A 15 -3.01 29.86 26.10
CA ALA A 15 -2.84 31.31 26.14
C ALA A 15 -2.06 31.84 24.92
N GLN A 16 -1.15 31.02 24.38
CA GLN A 16 -0.44 31.27 23.12
C GLN A 16 -0.35 29.96 22.33
N PRO A 17 -0.30 30.00 20.98
CA PRO A 17 -0.15 28.80 20.16
C PRO A 17 1.14 28.06 20.49
N VAL A 18 1.06 26.74 20.63
CA VAL A 18 2.22 25.87 20.91
C VAL A 18 2.54 25.09 19.64
N ASN A 19 3.79 25.15 19.16
CA ASN A 19 4.20 24.38 17.99
C ASN A 19 4.25 22.89 18.32
N VAL A 20 3.57 22.07 17.52
CA VAL A 20 3.57 20.61 17.61
C VAL A 20 4.09 20.00 16.32
N GLU A 21 4.97 19.02 16.45
CA GLU A 21 5.49 18.26 15.31
C GLU A 21 4.44 17.29 14.78
N VAL A 22 4.22 17.33 13.47
CA VAL A 22 3.34 16.41 12.75
C VAL A 22 4.16 15.32 12.05
N GLY A 23 3.51 14.20 11.71
CA GLY A 23 4.20 12.99 11.23
C GLY A 23 4.99 13.10 9.93
N ASN A 24 4.89 14.23 9.21
CA ASN A 24 5.70 14.56 8.04
C ASN A 24 6.95 15.41 8.37
N GLY A 25 7.21 15.69 9.65
CA GLY A 25 8.37 16.47 10.11
C GLY A 25 8.13 17.97 10.21
N ASP A 26 6.95 18.46 9.81
CA ASP A 26 6.61 19.88 9.93
C ASP A 26 6.19 20.23 11.37
N ALA A 27 6.35 21.51 11.73
CA ALA A 27 5.79 22.07 12.96
C ALA A 27 4.53 22.87 12.63
N VAL A 28 3.43 22.61 13.33
CA VAL A 28 2.16 23.32 13.14
C VAL A 28 1.68 23.88 14.48
N PRO A 29 1.19 25.13 14.54
CA PRO A 29 0.68 25.72 15.78
C PRO A 29 -0.61 25.00 16.25
N ALA A 30 -0.57 24.48 17.47
CA ALA A 30 -1.73 24.00 18.21
C ALA A 30 -2.28 25.14 19.09
N TYR A 31 -3.60 25.33 19.04
CA TYR A 31 -4.30 26.40 19.76
C TYR A 31 -4.97 25.92 21.05
N GLY A 32 -4.93 24.62 21.34
CA GLY A 32 -5.49 24.04 22.55
C GLY A 32 -5.30 22.53 22.62
N ARG A 33 -5.73 21.93 23.72
CA ARG A 33 -5.71 20.49 23.98
C ARG A 33 -7.10 20.00 24.36
N SER A 34 -7.39 18.75 24.04
CA SER A 34 -8.57 18.05 24.54
C SER A 34 -8.36 16.55 24.47
N THR A 35 -9.10 15.84 25.31
CA THR A 35 -9.38 14.42 25.20
C THR A 35 -10.40 14.18 24.09
N VAL A 36 -9.97 13.48 23.03
CA VAL A 36 -10.89 13.03 21.98
C VAL A 36 -11.58 11.75 22.45
N ASN A 37 -12.90 11.80 22.62
CA ASN A 37 -13.70 10.59 22.79
C ASN A 37 -13.77 9.86 21.44
N PHE A 38 -12.97 8.82 21.27
CA PHE A 38 -12.94 8.04 20.04
C PHE A 38 -14.29 7.33 19.84
N LYS A 39 -15.01 7.68 18.77
CA LYS A 39 -16.11 6.85 18.26
C LYS A 39 -15.52 5.76 17.36
N TYR A 40 -15.68 4.50 17.74
CA TYR A 40 -15.36 3.37 16.87
C TYR A 40 -16.25 3.43 15.63
N VAL A 41 -15.64 3.49 14.43
CA VAL A 41 -16.37 3.49 13.16
C VAL A 41 -16.13 2.13 12.47
N PRO A 42 -17.06 1.17 12.57
CA PRO A 42 -16.84 -0.21 12.14
C PRO A 42 -16.55 -0.38 10.64
N LYS A 43 -16.93 0.59 9.81
CA LYS A 43 -16.76 0.57 8.35
C LYS A 43 -15.47 1.25 7.86
N LEU A 44 -14.67 1.83 8.76
CA LEU A 44 -13.41 2.45 8.37
C LEU A 44 -12.32 1.36 8.34
N GLY A 45 -11.88 0.97 7.14
CA GLY A 45 -10.84 -0.06 6.96
C GLY A 45 -9.42 0.38 7.34
N LEU A 46 -9.26 1.52 8.01
CA LEU A 46 -7.98 2.10 8.36
C LEU A 46 -7.96 2.51 9.84
N ASN A 47 -6.90 2.13 10.54
CA ASN A 47 -6.66 2.58 11.91
C ASN A 47 -6.22 4.05 11.87
N LEU A 48 -7.03 4.96 12.41
CA LEU A 48 -6.65 6.36 12.63
C LEU A 48 -5.67 6.54 13.81
N PHE A 49 -5.44 5.46 14.57
CA PHE A 49 -4.50 5.42 15.68
C PHE A 49 -3.15 4.85 15.21
N SER A 50 -2.10 5.66 15.26
CA SER A 50 -0.75 5.24 14.88
C SER A 50 -0.15 4.34 15.97
N ILE A 51 -0.12 3.03 15.70
CA ILE A 51 0.49 2.04 16.59
C ILE A 51 1.99 2.33 16.78
N GLY A 52 2.68 2.74 15.71
CA GLY A 52 4.11 3.09 15.79
C GLY A 52 4.36 4.26 16.73
N LYS A 53 3.54 5.33 16.64
CA LYS A 53 3.68 6.49 17.52
C LYS A 53 3.29 6.18 18.96
N ALA A 54 2.29 5.32 19.18
CA ALA A 54 1.97 4.83 20.52
C ALA A 54 3.15 4.04 21.11
N ALA A 55 3.80 3.18 20.31
CA ALA A 55 4.99 2.46 20.76
C ALA A 55 6.17 3.39 21.08
N ASP A 56 6.37 4.48 20.33
CA ASP A 56 7.37 5.52 20.66
C ASP A 56 7.11 6.18 22.04
N ASN A 57 5.85 6.24 22.47
CA ASN A 57 5.44 6.79 23.77
C ASN A 57 5.34 5.71 24.86
N GLY A 58 5.93 4.52 24.65
CA GLY A 58 6.02 3.46 25.66
C GLY A 58 4.82 2.53 25.76
N PHE A 59 3.86 2.59 24.81
CA PHE A 59 2.73 1.66 24.80
C PHE A 59 3.10 0.32 24.15
N ASN A 60 2.68 -0.79 24.78
CA ASN A 60 2.85 -2.15 24.25
C ASN A 60 1.60 -2.58 23.47
N PHE A 61 1.80 -3.25 22.32
CA PHE A 61 0.70 -3.73 21.48
C PHE A 61 0.71 -5.26 21.35
N THR A 62 -0.47 -5.87 21.35
CA THR A 62 -0.64 -7.33 21.15
C THR A 62 -1.58 -7.60 19.98
N ALA A 63 -1.06 -8.17 18.89
CA ALA A 63 -1.86 -8.48 17.69
C ALA A 63 -2.30 -9.95 17.62
N PHE A 64 -1.44 -10.88 18.04
CA PHE A 64 -1.63 -12.32 17.80
C PHE A 64 -1.85 -13.05 19.12
N ARG A 65 -3.10 -13.07 19.58
CA ARG A 65 -3.54 -13.81 20.77
C ARG A 65 -4.46 -14.95 20.37
N LYS A 66 -4.17 -16.16 20.85
CA LYS A 66 -5.07 -17.32 20.74
C LYS A 66 -5.25 -17.94 22.11
N ASN A 67 -6.50 -18.11 22.54
CA ASN A 67 -6.86 -18.65 23.85
C ASN A 67 -6.20 -17.88 25.01
N GLY A 68 -6.22 -16.55 24.94
CA GLY A 68 -5.65 -15.69 25.99
C GLY A 68 -4.11 -15.60 26.00
N ARG A 69 -3.40 -16.41 25.21
CA ARG A 69 -1.93 -16.43 25.16
C ARG A 69 -1.39 -15.75 23.91
N VAL A 70 -0.35 -14.93 24.08
CA VAL A 70 0.41 -14.36 22.97
C VAL A 70 1.09 -15.50 22.21
N LYS A 71 0.87 -15.56 20.91
CA LYS A 71 1.43 -16.61 20.04
C LYS A 71 2.65 -16.15 19.26
N LEU A 72 2.74 -14.86 18.98
CA LEU A 72 3.83 -14.24 18.25
C LEU A 72 4.21 -12.94 18.96
N SER A 73 5.51 -12.76 19.19
CA SER A 73 6.09 -11.54 19.75
C SER A 73 7.15 -11.01 18.80
N GLY A 74 7.02 -9.75 18.39
CA GLY A 74 7.98 -9.07 17.53
C GLY A 74 8.70 -7.97 18.28
N ILE A 75 9.98 -7.77 17.98
CA ILE A 75 10.80 -6.69 18.54
C ILE A 75 10.80 -5.53 17.54
N ARG A 76 10.50 -4.32 18.02
CA ARG A 76 10.50 -3.13 17.16
C ARG A 76 11.93 -2.72 16.83
N SER A 77 12.22 -2.58 15.54
CA SER A 77 13.48 -2.06 15.02
C SER A 77 13.44 -0.53 14.91
N LEU A 78 14.63 0.08 14.82
CA LEU A 78 14.81 1.54 14.73
C LEU A 78 14.06 2.20 13.56
N ASN A 79 13.78 1.46 12.49
CA ASN A 79 13.02 1.92 11.33
C ASN A 79 11.49 1.75 11.47
N GLY A 80 10.98 1.48 12.67
CA GLY A 80 9.56 1.32 12.92
C GLY A 80 8.96 -0.02 12.47
N ILE A 81 9.78 -0.96 11.97
CA ILE A 81 9.36 -2.30 11.58
C ILE A 81 9.46 -3.27 12.76
N TYR A 82 8.48 -4.14 12.94
CA TYR A 82 8.52 -5.20 13.95
C TYR A 82 9.14 -6.47 13.36
N LYS A 83 10.28 -6.90 13.90
CA LYS A 83 10.96 -8.13 13.51
C LYS A 83 10.50 -9.29 14.38
N LEU A 84 10.04 -10.35 13.73
CA LEU A 84 9.72 -11.60 14.40
C LEU A 84 10.96 -12.50 14.43
N HIS A 85 11.40 -12.89 15.62
CA HIS A 85 12.45 -13.90 15.76
C HIS A 85 11.80 -15.28 15.66
N VAL A 86 11.91 -15.91 14.48
CA VAL A 86 11.40 -17.27 14.25
C VAL A 86 12.57 -18.24 14.22
N ARG A 87 12.46 -19.34 14.95
CA ARG A 87 13.35 -20.49 14.79
C ARG A 87 12.67 -21.50 13.87
N VAL A 88 13.35 -21.89 12.80
CA VAL A 88 12.91 -23.02 11.97
C VAL A 88 13.15 -24.29 12.77
N CYS A 89 12.08 -24.97 13.15
CA CYS A 89 12.16 -26.31 13.73
C CYS A 89 12.16 -27.31 12.60
N ILE A 90 13.28 -28.03 12.42
CA ILE A 90 13.33 -29.18 11.53
C ILE A 90 12.67 -30.34 12.29
N PRO A 91 11.57 -30.93 11.78
CA PRO A 91 10.92 -32.02 12.48
C PRO A 91 11.83 -33.26 12.47
N GLU A 92 11.91 -33.96 13.61
CA GLU A 92 12.70 -35.21 13.75
C GLU A 92 12.20 -36.33 12.83
N LYS A 93 10.90 -36.29 12.48
CA LYS A 93 10.30 -37.19 11.51
C LYS A 93 10.01 -36.41 10.22
N PRO A 94 10.38 -36.95 9.05
CA PRO A 94 9.96 -36.35 7.79
C PRO A 94 8.43 -36.31 7.76
N ALA A 95 7.86 -35.15 7.43
CA ALA A 95 6.45 -35.06 7.15
C ALA A 95 6.18 -35.81 5.84
N TYR A 96 5.49 -36.94 5.93
CA TYR A 96 5.00 -37.64 4.74
C TYR A 96 3.85 -36.83 4.17
N VAL A 97 4.13 -36.07 3.11
CA VAL A 97 3.11 -35.39 2.33
C VAL A 97 2.57 -36.41 1.34
N HIS A 98 1.28 -36.74 1.43
CA HIS A 98 0.61 -37.47 0.36
C HIS A 98 0.64 -36.59 -0.89
N LEU A 99 1.60 -36.85 -1.77
CA LEU A 99 1.59 -36.31 -3.13
C LEU A 99 0.56 -37.15 -3.89
N ASN A 100 -0.70 -36.73 -3.87
CA ASN A 100 -1.61 -37.13 -4.93
C ASN A 100 -0.91 -36.80 -6.23
N ALA A 101 -0.76 -37.79 -7.11
CA ALA A 101 -0.15 -37.67 -8.43
C ALA A 101 -1.01 -36.77 -9.31
N VAL A 102 -1.09 -35.49 -8.95
CA VAL A 102 -1.67 -34.44 -9.75
C VAL A 102 -0.55 -34.02 -10.67
N ASP A 103 -0.65 -34.50 -11.90
CA ASP A 103 -0.04 -33.96 -13.09
C ASP A 103 0.67 -32.60 -12.85
N PHE A 104 1.99 -32.67 -12.66
CA PHE A 104 2.83 -31.52 -12.29
C PHE A 104 3.06 -30.61 -13.50
N SER A 105 2.04 -29.84 -13.89
CA SER A 105 2.17 -28.87 -14.97
C SER A 105 3.09 -27.72 -14.58
N LEU A 106 3.84 -27.21 -15.55
CA LEU A 106 4.58 -25.96 -15.39
C LEU A 106 3.65 -24.78 -15.05
N GLN A 107 2.39 -24.82 -15.51
CA GLN A 107 1.39 -23.80 -15.23
C GLN A 107 1.04 -23.74 -13.73
N LEU A 108 0.83 -24.90 -13.10
CA LEU A 108 0.52 -24.98 -11.67
C LEU A 108 1.66 -24.41 -10.82
N TRP A 109 2.91 -24.74 -11.14
CA TRP A 109 4.07 -24.21 -10.42
C TRP A 109 4.27 -22.72 -10.67
N HIS A 110 4.00 -22.25 -11.88
CA HIS A 110 3.99 -20.83 -12.21
C HIS A 110 3.00 -20.05 -11.33
N GLU A 111 1.78 -20.57 -11.15
CA GLU A 111 0.76 -19.96 -10.29
C GLU A 111 1.13 -20.00 -8.80
N ARG A 112 1.61 -21.16 -8.31
CA ARG A 112 2.07 -21.32 -6.91
C ARG A 112 3.24 -20.42 -6.55
N LEU A 113 4.13 -20.17 -7.51
CA LEU A 113 5.27 -19.29 -7.35
C LEU A 113 4.95 -17.87 -7.83
N TYR A 114 3.76 -17.34 -7.51
CA TYR A 114 3.40 -15.94 -7.73
C TYR A 114 3.55 -15.44 -9.17
N HIS A 115 3.19 -16.29 -10.13
CA HIS A 115 3.25 -15.97 -11.55
C HIS A 115 4.65 -15.57 -12.04
N GLN A 116 5.73 -16.08 -11.42
CA GLN A 116 7.09 -15.83 -11.90
C GLN A 116 7.29 -16.34 -13.34
N ASN A 117 8.25 -15.79 -14.07
CA ASN A 117 8.53 -16.21 -15.44
C ASN A 117 8.64 -17.75 -15.54
N LYS A 118 7.87 -18.38 -16.44
CA LYS A 118 7.82 -19.85 -16.58
C LYS A 118 9.18 -20.49 -16.87
N ARG A 119 10.08 -19.80 -17.58
CA ARG A 119 11.46 -20.25 -17.81
C ARG A 119 12.25 -20.29 -16.51
N HIS A 120 12.12 -19.25 -15.68
CA HIS A 120 12.76 -19.21 -14.37
C HIS A 120 12.21 -20.31 -13.46
N VAL A 121 10.90 -20.47 -13.40
CA VAL A 121 10.24 -21.54 -12.64
C VAL A 121 10.75 -22.91 -13.07
N ARG A 122 10.81 -23.19 -14.37
CA ARG A 122 11.34 -24.45 -14.92
C ARG A 122 12.79 -24.69 -14.48
N GLN A 123 13.63 -23.67 -14.53
CA GLN A 123 15.03 -23.77 -14.10
C GLN A 123 15.14 -24.13 -12.61
N VAL A 124 14.38 -23.45 -11.75
CA VAL A 124 14.37 -23.72 -10.30
C VAL A 124 13.92 -25.15 -10.02
N LEU A 125 12.85 -25.60 -10.66
CA LEU A 125 12.33 -26.96 -10.47
C LEU A 125 13.33 -28.02 -10.94
N ASN A 126 13.97 -27.82 -12.08
CA ASN A 126 15.01 -28.72 -12.58
C ASN A 126 16.21 -28.81 -11.62
N ASN A 127 16.63 -27.70 -11.03
CA ASN A 127 17.72 -27.68 -10.03
C ASN A 127 17.39 -28.50 -8.78
N HIS A 128 16.10 -28.72 -8.50
CA HIS A 128 15.60 -29.55 -7.40
C HIS A 128 15.17 -30.96 -7.85
N GLY A 129 15.45 -31.37 -9.10
CA GLY A 129 15.07 -32.68 -9.63
C GLY A 129 13.57 -32.87 -9.88
N ILE A 130 12.79 -31.79 -9.88
CA ILE A 130 11.33 -31.83 -10.08
C ILE A 130 11.04 -31.72 -11.57
N LYS A 131 10.61 -32.83 -12.18
CA LYS A 131 10.19 -32.87 -13.59
C LYS A 131 8.77 -32.33 -13.72
N VAL A 132 8.58 -31.39 -14.63
CA VAL A 132 7.27 -30.81 -14.98
C VAL A 132 7.05 -30.88 -16.48
N TYR A 133 5.80 -31.10 -16.89
CA TYR A 133 5.43 -31.01 -18.30
C TYR A 133 5.00 -29.58 -18.64
N ALA A 134 5.35 -29.13 -19.84
CA ALA A 134 4.96 -27.82 -20.36
C ALA A 134 3.86 -28.01 -21.42
N GLN A 135 2.64 -27.59 -21.11
CA GLN A 135 1.55 -27.57 -22.10
C GLN A 135 1.45 -26.22 -22.79
N GLU A 136 1.62 -25.09 -22.08
CA GLU A 136 1.46 -23.76 -22.66
C GLU A 136 2.39 -22.74 -21.99
N GLU A 137 2.88 -21.76 -22.78
CA GLU A 137 3.60 -20.60 -22.25
C GLU A 137 2.66 -19.48 -21.81
N PHE A 138 1.44 -19.46 -22.33
CA PHE A 138 0.45 -18.42 -22.05
C PHE A 138 -0.09 -18.51 -20.62
N CYS A 139 -0.38 -17.35 -20.01
CA CYS A 139 -1.07 -17.25 -18.73
C CYS A 139 -1.92 -15.98 -18.74
N THR A 140 -3.23 -16.13 -18.71
CA THR A 140 -4.21 -15.03 -18.68
C THR A 140 -3.94 -14.06 -17.52
N GLY A 141 -3.68 -14.58 -16.32
CA GLY A 141 -3.36 -13.78 -15.14
C GLY A 141 -2.11 -12.91 -15.30
N CYS A 142 -1.07 -13.41 -15.98
CA CYS A 142 0.11 -12.61 -16.30
C CYS A 142 -0.18 -11.51 -17.31
N VAL A 143 -1.02 -11.78 -18.31
CA VAL A 143 -1.41 -10.75 -19.29
C VAL A 143 -2.14 -9.63 -18.56
N TYR A 144 -3.19 -9.92 -17.80
CA TYR A 144 -3.91 -8.87 -17.09
C TYR A 144 -3.09 -8.15 -16.02
N GLY A 145 -2.18 -8.86 -15.34
CA GLY A 145 -1.42 -8.30 -14.21
C GLY A 145 -0.05 -7.71 -14.54
N LYS A 146 0.58 -8.12 -15.65
CA LYS A 146 1.98 -7.79 -15.99
C LYS A 146 2.18 -7.31 -17.43
N HIS A 147 1.13 -7.28 -18.26
CA HIS A 147 1.26 -6.77 -19.61
C HIS A 147 1.62 -5.28 -19.57
N HIS A 148 2.78 -4.95 -20.13
CA HIS A 148 3.20 -3.57 -20.28
C HIS A 148 2.37 -2.91 -21.39
N ARG A 149 2.10 -1.62 -21.25
CA ARG A 149 1.52 -0.85 -22.35
C ARG A 149 2.55 -0.79 -23.48
N GLU A 150 2.13 -1.08 -24.71
CA GLU A 150 2.99 -0.87 -25.88
C GLU A 150 3.47 0.58 -25.94
N SER A 151 4.66 0.78 -26.49
CA SER A 151 5.18 2.12 -26.72
C SER A 151 4.25 2.91 -27.64
N PHE A 152 4.03 4.19 -27.33
CA PHE A 152 3.35 5.07 -28.25
C PHE A 152 4.14 5.19 -29.56
N HIS A 153 3.44 5.11 -30.68
CA HIS A 153 4.03 5.40 -31.98
C HIS A 153 4.60 6.83 -32.00
N SER A 154 5.72 7.02 -32.69
CA SER A 154 6.25 8.37 -32.94
C SER A 154 5.20 9.22 -33.66
N ARG A 155 5.03 10.48 -33.23
CA ARG A 155 4.12 11.42 -33.91
C ARG A 155 4.52 11.56 -35.37
N LYS A 156 3.62 11.19 -36.30
CA LYS A 156 3.82 11.31 -37.75
C LYS A 156 3.94 12.75 -38.22
N TYR A 157 3.27 13.67 -37.51
CA TYR A 157 3.23 15.09 -37.85
C TYR A 157 3.79 15.92 -36.70
N ARG A 158 4.81 16.73 -37.01
CA ARG A 158 5.38 17.75 -36.12
C ARG A 158 5.28 19.11 -36.81
N PRO A 159 4.53 20.08 -36.26
CA PRO A 159 4.42 21.41 -36.83
C PRO A 159 5.80 22.08 -36.91
N ARG A 160 6.16 22.65 -38.06
CA ARG A 160 7.47 23.30 -38.30
C ARG A 160 7.41 24.83 -38.33
N ALA A 161 6.23 25.41 -38.18
CA ALA A 161 6.02 26.85 -38.16
C ALA A 161 4.98 27.23 -37.10
N PRO A 162 5.08 28.44 -36.50
CA PRO A 162 4.07 28.95 -35.59
C PRO A 162 2.66 28.92 -36.18
N GLY A 163 1.65 28.61 -35.36
CA GLY A 163 0.24 28.57 -35.77
C GLY A 163 -0.21 27.35 -36.57
N LYS A 164 0.69 26.42 -36.92
CA LYS A 164 0.34 25.18 -37.66
C LYS A 164 -0.40 24.12 -36.83
N LEU A 165 -0.40 24.26 -35.50
CA LEU A 165 -1.16 23.44 -34.56
C LEU A 165 -1.36 24.27 -33.29
N ILE A 166 -2.62 24.37 -32.84
CA ILE A 166 -3.00 25.04 -31.60
C ILE A 166 -3.61 23.98 -30.69
N HIS A 167 -3.17 23.90 -29.44
CA HIS A 167 -3.67 22.93 -28.47
C HIS A 167 -4.56 23.64 -27.48
N ALA A 168 -5.88 23.56 -27.68
CA ALA A 168 -6.83 24.13 -26.74
C ALA A 168 -7.18 23.13 -25.63
N ASP A 169 -7.16 23.56 -24.37
CA ASP A 169 -7.65 22.80 -23.22
C ASP A 169 -8.58 23.66 -22.35
N LEU A 170 -9.74 23.12 -22.00
CA LEU A 170 -10.75 23.80 -21.20
C LEU A 170 -10.75 23.19 -19.80
N ARG A 171 -10.44 24.01 -18.79
CA ARG A 171 -10.45 23.59 -17.40
C ARG A 171 -11.61 24.23 -16.65
N GLY A 172 -12.42 23.40 -15.98
CA GLY A 172 -13.49 23.85 -15.09
C GLY A 172 -14.66 22.85 -15.02
N PRO A 173 -15.70 23.14 -14.21
CA PRO A 173 -15.88 24.35 -13.42
C PRO A 173 -14.97 24.40 -12.18
N MET A 174 -14.34 25.55 -11.93
CA MET A 174 -13.57 25.81 -10.73
C MET A 174 -14.47 25.96 -9.51
N HIS A 175 -13.99 25.51 -8.35
CA HIS A 175 -14.67 25.70 -7.08
C HIS A 175 -14.86 27.19 -6.76
N VAL A 176 -13.86 28.01 -7.05
CA VAL A 176 -13.86 29.46 -6.83
C VAL A 176 -14.11 30.17 -8.15
N THR A 177 -15.08 31.09 -8.15
CA THR A 177 -15.36 31.96 -9.28
C THR A 177 -14.25 33.00 -9.43
N SER A 178 -13.80 33.26 -10.66
CA SER A 178 -12.87 34.36 -10.94
C SER A 178 -13.49 35.73 -10.63
N LEU A 179 -12.66 36.77 -10.55
CA LEU A 179 -13.12 38.15 -10.33
C LEU A 179 -14.15 38.61 -11.39
N GLY A 180 -14.05 38.10 -12.61
CA GLY A 180 -14.99 38.40 -13.71
C GLY A 180 -16.23 37.49 -13.77
N GLY A 181 -16.46 36.64 -12.76
CA GLY A 181 -17.64 35.75 -12.74
C GLY A 181 -17.47 34.41 -13.48
N SER A 182 -16.35 34.18 -14.17
CA SER A 182 -16.11 32.92 -14.90
C SER A 182 -15.68 31.79 -13.96
N LYS A 183 -16.13 30.56 -14.25
CA LYS A 183 -15.70 29.31 -13.59
C LYS A 183 -14.85 28.40 -14.48
N TYR A 184 -14.60 28.78 -15.71
CA TYR A 184 -13.81 28.02 -16.66
C TYR A 184 -12.67 28.91 -17.18
N PHE A 185 -11.54 28.30 -17.52
CA PHE A 185 -10.52 28.96 -18.31
C PHE A 185 -10.07 28.08 -19.47
N LEU A 186 -9.73 28.72 -20.58
CA LEU A 186 -9.28 28.09 -21.81
C LEU A 186 -7.80 28.42 -22.01
N VAL A 187 -6.98 27.39 -22.25
CA VAL A 187 -5.55 27.52 -22.57
C VAL A 187 -5.36 27.09 -24.02
N PHE A 188 -4.47 27.76 -24.75
CA PHE A 188 -4.14 27.49 -26.16
C PHE A 188 -2.65 27.21 -26.35
#